data_AF-R7L928-F1
#
_entry.id   AF-R7L928-F1
#
_cell.length_a   1.000
_cell.length_b   1.000
_cell.length_c   1.000
_cell.angle_alpha   90.00
_cell.angle_beta   90.00
_cell.angle_gamma   90.00
#
_symmetry.space_group_name_H-M   'P 1'
#
loop_
_entity.id
_entity.type
_entity.pdbx_description
1 polymer ?
#
loop_
_entity_poly.entity_id
_entity_poly.type
_entity_poly.pdbx_seq_one_letter_code
_entity_poly.pdbx_strand_id
1 'polypeptide(L)'
;MRSKTLSEALGKYDALLEKYENFSESREALDAQEARLSQIIMPIVEDVTQMFKPSQSDVERYADVAQRIKAARATYLKADELYKSLMDSRTATAYFNQAHSMETSGIMSADFSKKLSRILACEKAVKSGQLSDFADSDAAEKSVDYPMLGSGKLPSNGLMTNVYRNINAQKTNTYTLGEINVSSQSWPGGSETIQKCKVIYPSGAVRDETFRMNYVDGKQPRGELLSTGTLSIESKTGREAEQLALSKSWLAALEFIADAKINPIYKLLFEAKIFEQMLKNPVESSLAFSPSAKERCSVVKKMARGFNDYSWMFEPQSKVNFVESELYSKPSPKYELEAMITKKAIEIARSNPIQMIGVADSKGNPVLFKQPSGAIRSVADDGSFSRAETVDKIKIAPLAPIFSEKISSDEIVRKSKESVK
;
A
#
# COMPACT_ATOMS: atom_id res chain seq x y z
N MET A 1 72.61 4.48 7.57
CA MET A 1 71.74 4.88 6.44
C MET A 1 70.76 3.77 6.06
N ARG A 2 71.22 2.57 5.66
CA ARG A 2 70.34 1.47 5.17
C ARG A 2 69.25 0.99 6.15
N SER A 3 69.50 0.90 7.46
CA SER A 3 68.46 0.50 8.45
C SER A 3 67.34 1.54 8.58
N LYS A 4 67.68 2.84 8.52
CA LYS A 4 66.68 3.92 8.53
C LYS A 4 65.82 3.87 7.27
N THR A 5 66.44 3.64 6.11
CA THR A 5 65.76 3.47 4.83
C THR A 5 64.83 2.25 4.81
N LEU A 6 65.25 1.11 5.39
CA LEU A 6 64.42 -0.09 5.52
C LEU A 6 63.20 0.16 6.44
N SER A 7 63.42 0.77 7.61
CA SER A 7 62.35 1.08 8.57
C SER A 7 61.31 2.03 7.96
N GLU A 8 61.75 3.08 7.25
CA GLU A 8 60.87 4.00 6.53
C GLU A 8 60.10 3.32 5.38
N ALA A 9 60.75 2.40 4.65
CA ALA A 9 60.10 1.65 3.57
C ALA A 9 59.06 0.65 4.10
N LEU A 10 59.35 -0.06 5.19
CA LEU A 10 58.41 -0.96 5.86
C LEU A 10 57.20 -0.20 6.40
N GLY A 11 57.39 0.98 7.00
CA GLY A 11 56.27 1.82 7.44
C GLY A 11 55.35 2.27 6.28
N LYS A 12 55.91 2.54 5.09
CA LYS A 12 55.12 2.81 3.89
C LYS A 12 54.42 1.56 3.35
N TYR A 13 55.02 0.39 3.53
CA TYR A 13 54.45 -0.89 3.14
C TYR A 13 53.25 -1.27 4.02
N ASP A 14 53.32 -0.99 5.33
CA ASP A 14 52.18 -1.12 6.25
C ASP A 14 51.03 -0.16 5.87
N ALA A 15 51.35 1.09 5.56
CA ALA A 15 50.35 2.05 5.10
C ALA A 15 49.71 1.62 3.76
N LEU A 16 50.47 0.94 2.89
CA LEU A 16 49.94 0.38 1.64
C LEU A 16 48.95 -0.75 1.91
N LEU A 17 49.21 -1.62 2.89
CA LEU A 17 48.27 -2.66 3.29
C LEU A 17 46.93 -2.04 3.74
N GLU A 18 46.96 -1.01 4.57
CA GLU A 18 45.75 -0.31 5.00
C GLU A 18 44.98 0.30 3.82
N LYS A 19 45.68 0.82 2.80
CA LYS A 19 45.04 1.31 1.56
C LYS A 19 44.36 0.20 0.75
N TYR A 20 44.96 -0.99 0.67
CA TYR A 20 44.35 -2.16 0.04
C TYR A 20 43.12 -2.63 0.81
N GLU A 21 43.21 -2.77 2.14
CA GLU A 21 42.11 -3.20 3.00
C GLU A 21 40.92 -2.22 2.96
N ASN A 22 41.19 -0.92 2.79
CA ASN A 22 40.17 0.14 2.76
C ASN A 22 39.70 0.57 1.35
N PHE A 23 40.22 -0.03 0.28
CA PHE A 23 39.86 0.35 -1.11
C PHE A 23 40.08 1.84 -1.41
N SER A 24 41.18 2.41 -0.91
CA SER A 24 41.37 3.88 -0.89
C SER A 24 41.73 4.49 -2.26
N GLU A 25 42.32 3.70 -3.16
CA GLU A 25 42.78 4.12 -4.49
C GLU A 25 42.50 2.99 -5.49
N SER A 26 42.64 3.24 -6.81
CA SER A 26 42.48 2.16 -7.79
C SER A 26 43.52 1.06 -7.58
N ARG A 27 43.13 -0.19 -7.81
CA ARG A 27 44.02 -1.36 -7.70
C ARG A 27 45.31 -1.17 -8.51
N GLU A 28 45.23 -0.63 -9.73
CA GLU A 28 46.42 -0.38 -10.56
C GLU A 28 47.41 0.59 -9.90
N ALA A 29 46.92 1.59 -9.17
CA ALA A 29 47.77 2.54 -8.47
C ALA A 29 48.43 1.90 -7.23
N LEU A 30 47.69 1.05 -6.52
CA LEU A 30 48.20 0.29 -5.37
C LEU A 30 49.24 -0.76 -5.80
N ASP A 31 48.95 -1.53 -6.86
CA ASP A 31 49.87 -2.50 -7.46
C ASP A 31 51.19 -1.82 -7.89
N ALA A 32 51.12 -0.60 -8.45
CA ALA A 32 52.30 0.16 -8.84
C ALA A 32 53.10 0.69 -7.63
N GLN A 33 52.43 1.09 -6.55
CA GLN A 33 53.07 1.48 -5.29
C GLN A 33 53.76 0.29 -4.63
N GLU A 34 53.10 -0.88 -4.60
CA GLU A 34 53.65 -2.14 -4.11
C GLU A 34 54.94 -2.49 -4.84
N ALA A 35 54.89 -2.52 -6.18
CA ALA A 35 56.05 -2.86 -7.00
C ALA A 35 57.26 -1.94 -6.74
N ARG A 36 57.01 -0.63 -6.58
CA ARG A 36 58.07 0.34 -6.26
C ARG A 36 58.66 0.14 -4.87
N LEU A 37 57.82 -0.15 -3.87
CA LEU A 37 58.28 -0.39 -2.50
C LEU A 37 59.04 -1.73 -2.40
N SER A 38 58.55 -2.78 -3.05
CA SER A 38 59.22 -4.09 -3.09
C SER A 38 60.59 -4.04 -3.77
N GLN A 39 60.77 -3.21 -4.80
CA GLN A 39 62.09 -2.96 -5.41
C GLN A 39 63.10 -2.30 -4.46
N ILE A 40 62.64 -1.55 -3.46
CA ILE A 40 63.50 -0.94 -2.43
C ILE A 40 63.78 -1.92 -1.29
N ILE A 41 62.78 -2.70 -0.88
CA ILE A 41 62.85 -3.56 0.31
C ILE A 41 63.60 -4.87 0.02
N MET A 42 63.27 -5.58 -1.08
CA MET A 42 63.84 -6.91 -1.37
C MET A 42 65.38 -6.92 -1.38
N PRO A 43 66.08 -5.98 -2.05
CA PRO A 43 67.55 -6.00 -2.08
C PRO A 43 68.20 -5.81 -0.71
N ILE A 44 67.49 -5.26 0.27
CA ILE A 44 67.98 -5.03 1.63
C ILE A 44 67.67 -6.25 2.53
N VAL A 45 66.51 -6.88 2.33
CA VAL A 45 66.07 -8.05 3.08
C VAL A 45 66.82 -9.32 2.65
N GLU A 46 67.15 -9.43 1.37
CA GLU A 46 67.87 -10.57 0.77
C GLU A 46 69.42 -10.41 0.81
N ASP A 47 69.94 -9.29 1.33
CA ASP A 47 71.39 -9.04 1.38
C ASP A 47 72.09 -10.01 2.34
N VAL A 48 72.86 -10.93 1.77
CA VAL A 48 73.60 -11.98 2.49
C VAL A 48 75.01 -11.52 2.94
N THR A 49 75.39 -10.27 2.66
CA THR A 49 76.74 -9.77 2.97
C THR A 49 76.94 -9.53 4.47
N GLN A 50 78.13 -9.88 5.00
CA GLN A 50 78.42 -9.84 6.44
C GLN A 50 78.37 -8.43 7.07
N MET A 51 78.35 -7.36 6.26
CA MET A 51 78.40 -5.97 6.75
C MET A 51 77.04 -5.40 7.16
N PHE A 52 75.92 -6.04 6.78
CA PHE A 52 74.60 -5.53 7.13
C PHE A 52 73.54 -6.64 7.13
N LYS A 53 73.35 -7.31 8.27
CA LYS A 53 72.19 -8.21 8.44
C LYS A 53 70.97 -7.40 8.88
N PRO A 54 69.87 -7.37 8.10
CA PRO A 54 68.59 -6.86 8.61
C PRO A 54 68.19 -7.63 9.87
N SER A 55 67.49 -6.97 10.79
CA SER A 55 67.02 -7.65 11.99
C SER A 55 66.03 -8.74 11.60
N GLN A 56 66.04 -9.88 12.27
CA GLN A 56 65.11 -10.98 11.98
C GLN A 56 63.64 -10.51 12.09
N SER A 57 63.37 -9.59 13.03
CA SER A 57 62.06 -8.93 13.16
C SER A 57 61.64 -8.11 11.93
N ASP A 58 62.57 -7.44 11.25
CA ASP A 58 62.25 -6.67 10.04
C ASP A 58 61.94 -7.60 8.85
N VAL A 59 62.67 -8.72 8.75
CA VAL A 59 62.43 -9.76 7.73
C VAL A 59 61.07 -10.42 7.95
N GLU A 60 60.76 -10.81 9.18
CA GLU A 60 59.48 -11.40 9.56
C GLU A 60 58.31 -10.42 9.34
N ARG A 61 58.48 -9.14 9.71
CA ARG A 61 57.48 -8.09 9.44
C ARG A 61 57.21 -7.92 7.96
N TYR A 62 58.26 -7.86 7.13
CA TYR A 62 58.07 -7.78 5.68
C TYR A 62 57.29 -8.97 5.13
N ALA A 63 57.67 -10.20 5.54
CA ALA A 63 57.00 -11.41 5.08
C ALA A 63 55.51 -11.44 5.48
N ASP A 64 55.18 -11.07 6.72
CA ASP A 64 53.80 -10.97 7.19
C ASP A 64 52.99 -9.95 6.38
N VAL A 65 53.51 -8.72 6.26
CA VAL A 65 52.83 -7.64 5.53
C VAL A 65 52.68 -7.97 4.05
N ALA A 66 53.69 -8.57 3.41
CA ALA A 66 53.60 -9.02 2.02
C ALA A 66 52.54 -10.11 1.83
N GLN A 67 52.43 -11.07 2.77
CA GLN A 67 51.38 -12.08 2.72
C GLN A 67 49.98 -11.47 2.90
N ARG A 68 49.85 -10.51 3.82
CA ARG A 68 48.59 -9.77 4.05
C ARG A 68 48.21 -8.92 2.83
N ILE A 69 49.16 -8.24 2.19
CA ILE A 69 48.93 -7.50 0.94
C ILE A 69 48.47 -8.44 -0.16
N LYS A 70 49.10 -9.62 -0.31
CA LYS A 70 48.65 -10.63 -1.29
C LYS A 70 47.21 -11.08 -1.04
N ALA A 71 46.82 -11.28 0.23
CA ALA A 71 45.45 -11.62 0.59
C ALA A 71 44.47 -10.46 0.32
N ALA A 72 44.83 -9.24 0.74
CA ALA A 72 44.02 -8.03 0.51
C ALA A 72 43.84 -7.74 -0.99
N ARG A 73 44.88 -7.94 -1.81
CA ARG A 73 44.83 -7.83 -3.27
C ARG A 73 43.88 -8.86 -3.90
N ALA A 74 43.88 -10.11 -3.43
CA ALA A 74 42.94 -11.12 -3.89
C ALA A 74 41.48 -10.77 -3.54
N THR A 75 41.27 -10.23 -2.33
CA THR A 75 39.97 -9.66 -1.90
C THR A 75 39.56 -8.50 -2.81
N TYR A 76 40.48 -7.59 -3.11
CA TYR A 76 40.23 -6.45 -4.00
C TYR A 76 39.82 -6.90 -5.40
N LEU A 77 40.56 -7.82 -6.00
CA LEU A 77 40.24 -8.42 -7.30
C LEU A 77 38.82 -8.99 -7.35
N LYS A 78 38.44 -9.75 -6.31
CA LYS A 78 37.10 -10.33 -6.22
C LYS A 78 36.02 -9.26 -6.08
N ALA A 79 36.28 -8.19 -5.33
CA ALA A 79 35.36 -7.05 -5.23
C ALA A 79 35.20 -6.32 -6.56
N ASP A 80 36.28 -6.11 -7.32
CA ASP A 80 36.25 -5.51 -8.65
C ASP A 80 35.45 -6.35 -9.66
N GLU A 81 35.62 -7.68 -9.65
CA GLU A 81 34.85 -8.59 -10.49
C GLU A 81 33.35 -8.53 -10.17
N LEU A 82 33.01 -8.49 -8.89
CA LEU A 82 31.63 -8.36 -8.44
C LEU A 82 31.04 -6.99 -8.82
N TYR A 83 31.79 -5.91 -8.63
CA TYR A 83 31.37 -4.56 -9.05
C TYR A 83 31.14 -4.51 -10.55
N LYS A 84 32.04 -5.09 -11.35
CA LYS A 84 31.88 -5.17 -12.79
C LYS A 84 30.63 -5.98 -13.17
N SER A 85 30.39 -7.10 -12.50
CA SER A 85 29.18 -7.92 -12.70
C SER A 85 27.88 -7.18 -12.38
N LEU A 86 27.91 -6.34 -11.34
CA LEU A 86 26.80 -5.45 -10.99
C LEU A 86 26.54 -4.42 -12.10
N MET A 87 27.59 -3.75 -12.58
CA MET A 87 27.51 -2.76 -13.67
C MET A 87 27.13 -3.39 -15.02
N ASP A 88 27.47 -4.67 -15.22
CA ASP A 88 27.14 -5.44 -16.41
C ASP A 88 25.73 -6.04 -16.37
N SER A 89 24.98 -5.84 -15.28
CA SER A 89 23.59 -6.27 -15.19
C SER A 89 22.70 -5.51 -16.18
N ARG A 90 21.81 -6.26 -16.85
CA ARG A 90 20.89 -5.72 -17.86
C ARG A 90 19.41 -5.86 -17.50
N THR A 91 19.11 -6.51 -16.37
CA THR A 91 17.76 -6.69 -15.85
C THR A 91 17.74 -6.44 -14.35
N ALA A 92 16.58 -6.04 -13.81
CA ALA A 92 16.41 -5.83 -12.36
C ALA A 92 16.77 -7.10 -11.57
N THR A 93 16.28 -8.26 -12.02
CA THR A 93 16.56 -9.56 -11.37
C THR A 93 18.06 -9.88 -11.36
N ALA A 94 18.75 -9.69 -12.49
CA ALA A 94 20.19 -9.92 -12.54
C ALA A 94 20.93 -8.97 -11.60
N TYR A 95 20.57 -7.68 -11.60
CA TYR A 95 21.17 -6.68 -10.73
C TYR A 95 21.02 -7.05 -9.24
N PHE A 96 19.79 -7.35 -8.79
CA PHE A 96 19.56 -7.69 -7.38
C PHE A 96 20.20 -9.03 -6.97
N ASN A 97 20.27 -10.02 -7.87
CA ASN A 97 21.01 -11.26 -7.59
C ASN A 97 22.51 -11.00 -7.40
N GLN A 98 23.10 -10.09 -8.18
CA GLN A 98 24.50 -9.70 -8.00
C GLN A 98 24.68 -8.87 -6.73
N ALA A 99 23.78 -7.92 -6.45
CA ALA A 99 23.80 -7.13 -5.22
C ALA A 99 23.73 -8.01 -3.96
N HIS A 100 22.86 -9.01 -3.93
CA HIS A 100 22.78 -9.99 -2.83
C HIS A 100 24.02 -10.88 -2.72
N SER A 101 24.57 -11.32 -3.85
CA SER A 101 25.85 -12.05 -3.89
C SER A 101 26.98 -11.22 -3.30
N MET A 102 27.01 -9.91 -3.60
CA MET A 102 27.99 -8.97 -3.08
C MET A 102 27.84 -8.77 -1.56
N GLU A 103 26.62 -8.53 -1.08
CA GLU A 103 26.35 -8.39 0.36
C GLU A 103 26.72 -9.65 1.14
N THR A 104 26.37 -10.83 0.62
CA THR A 104 26.69 -12.12 1.26
C THR A 104 28.19 -12.42 1.28
N SER A 105 28.93 -11.97 0.26
CA SER A 105 30.36 -12.25 0.16
C SER A 105 31.20 -11.56 1.25
N GLY A 106 30.70 -10.46 1.83
CA GLY A 106 31.42 -9.65 2.82
C GLY A 106 32.68 -8.95 2.28
N ILE A 107 32.96 -9.03 0.98
CA ILE A 107 34.18 -8.55 0.32
C ILE A 107 33.92 -7.16 -0.26
N MET A 108 33.66 -6.18 0.61
CA MET A 108 33.29 -4.81 0.24
C MET A 108 33.86 -3.80 1.24
N SER A 109 34.19 -2.59 0.80
CA SER A 109 34.45 -1.48 1.73
C SER A 109 33.17 -1.09 2.49
N ALA A 110 33.32 -0.54 3.69
CA ALA A 110 32.18 -0.10 4.50
C ALA A 110 31.32 0.96 3.79
N ASP A 111 31.94 1.87 3.04
CA ASP A 111 31.24 2.89 2.24
C ASP A 111 30.41 2.25 1.12
N PHE A 112 30.97 1.28 0.40
CA PHE A 112 30.26 0.57 -0.66
C PHE A 112 29.09 -0.24 -0.10
N SER A 113 29.31 -0.99 0.98
CA SER A 113 28.27 -1.77 1.65
C SER A 113 27.09 -0.87 2.07
N LYS A 114 27.37 0.30 2.66
CA LYS A 114 26.34 1.26 3.05
C LYS A 114 25.51 1.76 1.85
N LYS A 115 26.15 1.99 0.70
CA LYS A 115 25.46 2.40 -0.54
C LYS A 115 24.58 1.28 -1.08
N LEU A 116 25.11 0.06 -1.15
CA LEU A 116 24.40 -1.11 -1.68
C LEU A 116 23.20 -1.50 -0.81
N SER A 117 23.35 -1.53 0.51
CA SER A 117 22.25 -1.90 1.42
C SER A 117 21.06 -0.93 1.32
N ARG A 118 21.29 0.36 1.01
CA ARG A 118 20.20 1.32 0.72
C ARG A 118 19.43 0.94 -0.53
N ILE A 119 20.12 0.48 -1.57
CA ILE A 119 19.50 0.03 -2.82
C ILE A 119 18.74 -1.28 -2.62
N LEU A 120 19.32 -2.22 -1.87
CA LEU A 120 18.67 -3.49 -1.51
C LEU A 120 17.38 -3.27 -0.71
N ALA A 121 17.34 -2.27 0.18
CA ALA A 121 16.11 -1.88 0.89
C ALA A 121 14.98 -1.44 -0.06
N CYS A 122 15.31 -0.97 -1.27
CA CYS A 122 14.33 -0.57 -2.29
C CYS A 122 13.93 -1.70 -3.25
N GLU A 123 14.44 -2.93 -3.09
CA GLU A 123 14.21 -4.03 -4.04
C GLU A 123 12.73 -4.26 -4.35
N LYS A 124 11.88 -4.26 -3.32
CA LYS A 124 10.42 -4.41 -3.48
C LYS A 124 9.83 -3.29 -4.33
N ALA A 125 10.18 -2.03 -4.04
CA ALA A 125 9.69 -0.88 -4.79
C ALA A 125 10.15 -0.90 -6.26
N VAL A 126 11.41 -1.29 -6.50
CA VAL A 126 11.95 -1.44 -7.86
C VAL A 126 11.22 -2.55 -8.62
N LYS A 127 10.95 -3.69 -7.98
CA LYS A 127 10.17 -4.79 -8.58
C LYS A 127 8.72 -4.39 -8.86
N SER A 128 8.09 -3.63 -7.95
CA SER A 128 6.77 -3.05 -8.19
C SER A 128 6.78 -2.00 -9.31
N GLY A 129 7.88 -1.29 -9.51
CA GLY A 129 8.07 -0.41 -10.66
C GLY A 129 7.02 0.70 -10.77
N GLN A 130 6.25 0.71 -11.86
CA GLN A 130 5.14 1.67 -12.08
C GLN A 130 3.82 1.22 -11.41
N LEU A 131 3.75 0.00 -10.86
CA LEU A 131 2.52 -0.47 -10.20
C LEU A 131 2.17 0.37 -8.96
N SER A 132 3.20 0.88 -8.27
CA SER A 132 3.07 1.72 -7.08
C SER A 132 2.44 3.10 -7.38
N ASP A 133 2.37 3.52 -8.64
CA ASP A 133 1.67 4.75 -9.02
C ASP A 133 0.15 4.60 -8.93
N PHE A 134 -0.36 3.36 -8.97
CA PHE A 134 -1.80 3.08 -9.06
C PHE A 134 -2.38 2.51 -7.76
N ALA A 135 -1.60 1.73 -7.03
CA ALA A 135 -2.00 1.18 -5.73
C ALA A 135 -0.76 0.82 -4.89
N ASP A 136 -0.97 0.58 -3.59
CA ASP A 136 0.05 0.04 -2.70
C ASP A 136 0.67 -1.24 -3.32
N SER A 137 1.99 -1.41 -3.27
CA SER A 137 2.71 -2.52 -3.92
C SER A 137 2.06 -3.89 -3.65
N ASP A 138 1.71 -4.17 -2.39
CA ASP A 138 1.07 -5.44 -2.00
C ASP A 138 -0.32 -5.61 -2.61
N ALA A 139 -1.10 -4.53 -2.71
CA ALA A 139 -2.42 -4.56 -3.32
C ALA A 139 -2.33 -4.71 -4.84
N ALA A 140 -1.38 -4.01 -5.47
CA ALA A 140 -1.12 -4.14 -6.90
C ALA A 140 -0.65 -5.56 -7.25
N GLU A 141 0.20 -6.18 -6.43
CA GLU A 141 0.67 -7.56 -6.59
C GLU A 141 -0.47 -8.58 -6.51
N LYS A 142 -1.38 -8.43 -5.55
CA LYS A 142 -2.53 -9.32 -5.35
C LYS A 142 -3.73 -9.02 -6.26
N SER A 143 -3.67 -7.97 -7.08
CA SER A 143 -4.79 -7.59 -7.96
C SER A 143 -5.16 -8.70 -8.96
N VAL A 144 -4.19 -9.54 -9.34
CA VAL A 144 -4.36 -10.63 -10.32
C VAL A 144 -5.23 -11.75 -9.75
N ASP A 145 -5.18 -11.97 -8.44
CA ASP A 145 -5.99 -12.98 -7.76
C ASP A 145 -7.48 -12.56 -7.70
N TYR A 146 -7.75 -11.26 -7.85
CA TYR A 146 -9.08 -10.67 -7.76
C TYR A 146 -9.37 -9.77 -8.98
N PRO A 147 -9.53 -10.34 -10.18
CA PRO A 147 -9.70 -9.54 -11.41
C PRO A 147 -11.03 -8.78 -11.44
N MET A 148 -12.07 -9.33 -10.83
CA MET A 148 -13.40 -8.73 -10.76
C MET A 148 -13.56 -7.83 -9.54
N LEU A 149 -14.58 -6.97 -9.55
CA LEU A 149 -14.94 -6.20 -8.36
C LEU A 149 -15.51 -7.12 -7.29
N GLY A 150 -15.17 -6.86 -6.03
CA GLY A 150 -15.65 -7.66 -4.92
C GLY A 150 -17.15 -7.44 -4.66
N SER A 151 -17.86 -8.55 -4.51
CA SER A 151 -19.27 -8.59 -4.16
C SER A 151 -19.48 -9.55 -3.00
N GLY A 152 -20.59 -9.39 -2.28
CA GLY A 152 -20.93 -10.30 -1.20
C GLY A 152 -22.06 -9.82 -0.33
N LYS A 153 -22.55 -10.76 0.48
CA LYS A 153 -23.67 -10.53 1.38
C LYS A 153 -23.26 -9.62 2.55
N LEU A 154 -24.06 -8.59 2.81
CA LEU A 154 -23.91 -7.77 4.02
C LEU A 154 -24.52 -8.50 5.23
N PRO A 155 -23.99 -8.28 6.45
CA PRO A 155 -24.59 -8.83 7.67
C PRO A 155 -26.04 -8.35 7.82
N SER A 156 -26.97 -9.29 8.04
CA SER A 156 -28.39 -8.97 8.16
C SER A 156 -28.63 -8.04 9.36
N ASN A 157 -29.27 -6.90 9.12
CA ASN A 157 -29.79 -6.06 10.18
C ASN A 157 -31.21 -5.56 9.84
N GLY A 158 -32.20 -6.09 10.56
CA GLY A 158 -33.60 -5.73 10.38
C GLY A 158 -33.92 -4.27 10.67
N LEU A 159 -33.13 -3.55 11.47
CA LEU A 159 -33.28 -2.10 11.68
C LEU A 159 -32.86 -1.28 10.47
N MET A 160 -32.12 -1.88 9.53
CA MET A 160 -31.81 -1.25 8.25
C MET A 160 -32.79 -1.72 7.18
N THR A 161 -33.14 -3.01 7.13
CA THR A 161 -33.83 -3.60 5.97
C THR A 161 -35.27 -4.05 6.22
N ASN A 162 -35.80 -3.93 7.44
CA ASN A 162 -37.12 -4.46 7.79
C ASN A 162 -37.92 -3.55 8.74
N VAL A 163 -37.80 -2.23 8.59
CA VAL A 163 -38.53 -1.26 9.41
C VAL A 163 -39.75 -0.73 8.67
N TYR A 164 -40.90 -0.80 9.32
CA TYR A 164 -42.17 -0.26 8.85
C TYR A 164 -42.49 1.01 9.64
N ARG A 165 -43.01 2.02 8.93
CA ARG A 165 -43.41 3.30 9.53
C ARG A 165 -44.93 3.34 9.64
N ASN A 166 -45.43 3.41 10.86
CA ASN A 166 -46.84 3.47 11.20
C ASN A 166 -47.17 4.80 11.89
N ILE A 167 -48.45 5.12 12.01
CA ILE A 167 -48.97 6.30 12.70
C ILE A 167 -49.89 5.82 13.82
N ASN A 168 -49.68 6.30 15.04
CA ASN A 168 -50.55 6.00 16.19
C ASN A 168 -51.74 6.98 16.29
N ALA A 169 -52.60 6.78 17.29
CA ALA A 169 -53.79 7.61 17.49
C ALA A 169 -53.46 9.10 17.72
N GLN A 170 -52.27 9.40 18.27
CA GLN A 170 -51.76 10.75 18.49
C GLN A 170 -51.14 11.38 17.24
N LYS A 171 -51.25 10.71 16.08
CA LYS A 171 -50.68 11.13 14.78
C LYS A 171 -49.15 11.26 14.78
N THR A 172 -48.48 10.48 15.63
CA THR A 172 -47.01 10.41 15.70
C THR A 172 -46.48 9.12 15.06
N ASN A 173 -45.26 9.17 14.54
CA ASN A 173 -44.64 8.00 13.92
C ASN A 173 -44.34 6.93 14.96
N THR A 174 -44.75 5.70 14.68
CA THR A 174 -44.35 4.49 15.41
C THR A 174 -43.65 3.54 14.46
N TYR A 175 -42.39 3.22 14.74
CA TYR A 175 -41.59 2.33 13.92
C TYR A 175 -41.70 0.89 14.44
N THR A 176 -41.94 -0.06 13.54
CA THR A 176 -42.00 -1.49 13.88
C THR A 176 -40.98 -2.29 13.09
N LEU A 177 -40.44 -3.33 13.73
CA LEU A 177 -39.60 -4.33 13.09
C LEU A 177 -40.49 -5.43 12.48
N GLY A 178 -40.61 -5.43 11.15
CA GLY A 178 -41.53 -6.29 10.41
C GLY A 178 -42.98 -5.80 10.41
N GLU A 179 -43.83 -6.59 9.75
CA GLU A 179 -45.25 -6.31 9.57
C GLU A 179 -46.04 -6.48 10.86
N ILE A 180 -47.13 -5.71 10.98
CA ILE A 180 -48.08 -5.84 12.09
C ILE A 180 -48.95 -7.06 11.82
N ASN A 181 -48.99 -7.99 12.77
CA ASN A 181 -49.92 -9.12 12.72
C ASN A 181 -51.29 -8.66 13.21
N VAL A 182 -52.28 -8.64 12.31
CA VAL A 182 -53.64 -8.20 12.60
C VAL A 182 -54.57 -9.42 12.74
N SER A 183 -55.35 -9.46 13.81
CA SER A 183 -56.42 -10.43 14.00
C SER A 183 -57.70 -9.72 14.42
N SER A 184 -58.81 -10.00 13.74
CA SER A 184 -60.13 -9.42 14.05
C SER A 184 -61.13 -10.51 14.37
N GLN A 185 -61.96 -10.28 15.39
CA GLN A 185 -63.08 -11.14 15.76
C GLN A 185 -64.35 -10.28 15.85
N SER A 186 -65.47 -10.83 15.40
CA SER A 186 -66.78 -10.15 15.42
C SER A 186 -67.83 -11.06 16.04
N TRP A 187 -68.79 -10.47 16.76
CA TRP A 187 -69.91 -11.17 17.38
C TRP A 187 -71.19 -10.29 17.30
N PRO A 188 -72.39 -10.85 17.49
CA PRO A 188 -73.61 -10.04 17.54
C PRO A 188 -73.50 -8.98 18.65
N GLY A 189 -73.50 -7.70 18.28
CA GLY A 189 -73.35 -6.58 19.21
C GLY A 189 -71.93 -5.98 19.33
N GLY A 190 -70.92 -6.46 18.59
CA GLY A 190 -69.58 -5.87 18.65
C GLY A 190 -68.47 -6.55 17.83
N SER A 191 -67.27 -5.98 17.91
CA SER A 191 -66.04 -6.54 17.32
C SER A 191 -64.78 -6.12 18.09
N GLU A 192 -63.71 -6.91 17.95
CA GLU A 192 -62.38 -6.57 18.45
C GLU A 192 -61.34 -6.81 17.35
N THR A 193 -60.47 -5.81 17.15
CA THR A 193 -59.27 -5.94 16.33
C THR A 193 -58.04 -5.82 17.23
N ILE A 194 -57.15 -6.80 17.13
CA ILE A 194 -55.88 -6.86 17.85
C ILE A 194 -54.73 -6.80 16.83
N GLN A 195 -53.75 -5.96 17.12
CA GLN A 195 -52.52 -5.81 16.36
C GLN A 195 -51.34 -6.18 17.25
N LYS A 196 -50.55 -7.18 16.85
CA LYS A 196 -49.31 -7.57 17.54
C LYS A 196 -48.10 -7.21 16.67
N CYS A 197 -47.16 -6.45 17.22
CA CYS A 197 -45.98 -6.01 16.47
C CYS A 197 -44.77 -5.78 17.38
N LYS A 198 -43.59 -5.69 16.78
CA LYS A 198 -42.33 -5.38 17.46
C LYS A 198 -42.03 -3.90 17.34
N VAL A 199 -42.35 -3.09 18.35
CA VAL A 199 -42.13 -1.64 18.34
C VAL A 199 -40.68 -1.32 18.67
N ILE A 200 -40.10 -0.41 17.91
CA ILE A 200 -38.75 0.11 18.09
C ILE A 200 -38.84 1.42 18.88
N TYR A 201 -38.09 1.53 19.97
CA TYR A 201 -38.07 2.71 20.84
C TYR A 201 -36.81 3.57 20.63
N PRO A 202 -36.83 4.86 21.03
CA PRO A 202 -35.67 5.75 20.96
C PRO A 202 -34.43 5.26 21.71
N SER A 203 -34.59 4.36 22.68
CA SER A 203 -33.48 3.71 23.38
C SER A 203 -32.81 2.59 22.57
N GLY A 204 -33.34 2.25 21.39
CA GLY A 204 -32.96 1.09 20.59
C GLY A 204 -33.61 -0.22 21.02
N ALA A 205 -34.41 -0.22 22.08
CA ALA A 205 -35.12 -1.42 22.52
C ALA A 205 -36.21 -1.80 21.51
N VAL A 206 -36.30 -3.10 21.20
CA VAL A 206 -37.38 -3.67 20.40
C VAL A 206 -38.26 -4.51 21.32
N ARG A 207 -39.56 -4.19 21.41
CA ARG A 207 -40.51 -4.86 22.32
C ARG A 207 -41.75 -5.32 21.58
N ASP A 208 -42.26 -6.48 21.98
CA ASP A 208 -43.56 -6.94 21.51
C ASP A 208 -44.67 -6.11 22.17
N GLU A 209 -45.43 -5.38 21.37
CA GLU A 209 -46.53 -4.52 21.80
C GLU A 209 -47.84 -5.00 21.18
N THR A 210 -48.93 -4.78 21.92
CA THR A 210 -50.28 -5.15 21.48
C THR A 210 -51.19 -3.93 21.47
N PHE A 211 -51.61 -3.52 20.28
CA PHE A 211 -52.62 -2.48 20.06
C PHE A 211 -53.98 -3.15 19.86
N ARG A 212 -55.04 -2.56 20.42
CA ARG A 212 -56.39 -3.14 20.38
C ARG A 212 -57.45 -2.08 20.19
N MET A 213 -58.44 -2.39 19.38
CA MET A 213 -59.66 -1.59 19.24
C MET A 213 -60.87 -2.48 19.42
N ASN A 214 -61.75 -2.08 20.34
CA ASN A 214 -62.97 -2.77 20.65
C ASN A 214 -64.18 -1.88 20.28
N TYR A 215 -65.12 -2.44 19.54
CA TYR A 215 -66.37 -1.82 19.17
C TYR A 215 -67.53 -2.61 19.81
N VAL A 216 -68.49 -1.89 20.39
CA VAL A 216 -69.71 -2.45 20.98
C VAL A 216 -70.88 -1.57 20.55
N ASP A 217 -71.97 -2.17 20.09
CA ASP A 217 -73.12 -1.44 19.57
C ASP A 217 -73.67 -0.45 20.61
N GLY A 218 -73.93 0.79 20.15
CA GLY A 218 -74.40 1.89 20.98
C GLY A 218 -73.34 2.53 21.89
N LYS A 219 -72.06 2.09 21.82
CA LYS A 219 -70.94 2.69 22.56
C LYS A 219 -69.87 3.24 21.62
N GLN A 220 -69.12 4.24 22.09
CA GLN A 220 -67.93 4.68 21.37
C GLN A 220 -66.85 3.59 21.39
N PRO A 221 -66.10 3.41 20.29
CA PRO A 221 -64.96 2.49 20.23
C PRO A 221 -63.94 2.77 21.34
N ARG A 222 -63.34 1.71 21.89
CA ARG A 222 -62.34 1.79 22.97
C ARG A 222 -61.02 1.18 22.52
N GLY A 223 -59.94 1.93 22.76
CA GLY A 223 -58.57 1.52 22.43
C GLY A 223 -57.99 2.28 21.24
N GLU A 224 -56.89 1.78 20.69
CA GLU A 224 -56.18 2.36 19.56
C GLU A 224 -55.56 1.26 18.68
N LEU A 225 -55.50 1.53 17.38
CA LEU A 225 -54.72 0.75 16.42
C LEU A 225 -53.66 1.65 15.81
N LEU A 226 -52.55 1.05 15.40
CA LEU A 226 -51.64 1.66 14.47
C LEU A 226 -52.27 1.65 13.07
N SER A 227 -52.03 2.70 12.30
CA SER A 227 -52.25 2.64 10.86
C SER A 227 -51.44 1.49 10.28
N THR A 228 -51.96 0.76 9.30
CA THR A 228 -51.16 -0.23 8.54
C THR A 228 -50.05 0.51 7.78
N GLY A 229 -48.87 0.55 8.38
CA GLY A 229 -47.70 1.20 7.81
C GLY A 229 -47.13 0.40 6.65
N THR A 230 -46.39 1.09 5.79
CA THR A 230 -45.62 0.45 4.72
C THR A 230 -44.16 0.33 5.14
N LEU A 231 -43.44 -0.59 4.47
CA LEU A 231 -42.00 -0.68 4.60
C LEU A 231 -41.38 0.69 4.30
N SER A 232 -40.56 1.19 5.23
CA SER A 232 -39.90 2.49 5.11
C SER A 232 -39.10 2.58 3.81
N ILE A 233 -38.96 3.80 3.28
CA ILE A 233 -38.17 4.01 2.06
C ILE A 233 -36.71 3.64 2.31
N GLU A 234 -36.20 3.93 3.50
CA GLU A 234 -34.89 3.50 3.98
C GLU A 234 -34.72 1.99 3.89
N SER A 235 -35.66 1.21 4.42
CA SER A 235 -35.60 -0.26 4.33
C SER A 235 -35.75 -0.82 2.92
N LYS A 236 -36.54 -0.19 2.06
CA LYS A 236 -36.58 -0.55 0.63
C LYS A 236 -35.23 -0.33 -0.04
N THR A 237 -34.64 0.85 0.15
CA THR A 237 -33.30 1.19 -0.38
C THR A 237 -32.22 0.28 0.21
N GLY A 238 -32.30 -0.05 1.51
CA GLY A 238 -31.39 -1.01 2.14
C GLY A 238 -31.40 -2.38 1.47
N ARG A 239 -32.58 -2.94 1.21
CA ARG A 239 -32.72 -4.24 0.52
C ARG A 239 -32.14 -4.19 -0.89
N GLU A 240 -32.38 -3.10 -1.62
CA GLU A 240 -31.84 -2.91 -2.97
C GLU A 240 -30.31 -2.79 -2.95
N ALA A 241 -29.75 -2.06 -1.98
CA ALA A 241 -28.31 -1.96 -1.78
C ALA A 241 -27.67 -3.30 -1.38
N GLU A 242 -28.31 -4.09 -0.51
CA GLU A 242 -27.87 -5.45 -0.21
C GLU A 242 -27.85 -6.34 -1.47
N GLN A 243 -28.88 -6.21 -2.32
CA GLN A 243 -28.94 -6.94 -3.58
C GLN A 243 -27.84 -6.50 -4.55
N LEU A 244 -27.58 -5.19 -4.68
CA LEU A 244 -26.48 -4.65 -5.49
C LEU A 244 -25.10 -5.10 -4.98
N ALA A 245 -24.91 -5.11 -3.66
CA ALA A 245 -23.69 -5.59 -3.02
C ALA A 245 -23.43 -7.06 -3.35
N LEU A 246 -24.49 -7.87 -3.39
CA LEU A 246 -24.41 -9.30 -3.70
C LEU A 246 -24.25 -9.59 -5.20
N SER A 247 -25.01 -8.92 -6.06
CA SER A 247 -25.09 -9.25 -7.48
C SER A 247 -24.10 -8.50 -8.36
N LYS A 248 -23.63 -7.33 -7.93
CA LYS A 248 -22.75 -6.44 -8.71
C LYS A 248 -21.43 -6.17 -8.00
N SER A 249 -21.41 -5.31 -6.98
CA SER A 249 -20.22 -5.00 -6.20
C SER A 249 -20.55 -4.21 -4.94
N TRP A 250 -19.70 -4.28 -3.91
CA TRP A 250 -19.82 -3.41 -2.74
C TRP A 250 -19.68 -1.92 -3.08
N LEU A 251 -18.85 -1.58 -4.08
CA LEU A 251 -18.67 -0.22 -4.57
C LEU A 251 -19.96 0.32 -5.23
N ALA A 252 -20.65 -0.50 -6.03
CA ALA A 252 -21.95 -0.12 -6.62
C ALA A 252 -23.02 0.12 -5.55
N ALA A 253 -23.04 -0.72 -4.50
CA ALA A 253 -23.95 -0.52 -3.37
C ALA A 253 -23.65 0.78 -2.59
N LEU A 254 -22.36 1.12 -2.41
CA LEU A 254 -21.94 2.39 -1.81
C LEU A 254 -22.42 3.59 -2.62
N GLU A 255 -22.20 3.59 -3.94
CA GLU A 255 -22.67 4.67 -4.83
C GLU A 255 -24.19 4.83 -4.77
N PHE A 256 -24.92 3.72 -4.87
CA PHE A 256 -26.38 3.72 -4.83
C PHE A 256 -26.92 4.31 -3.52
N ILE A 257 -26.39 3.88 -2.37
CA ILE A 257 -26.80 4.43 -1.07
C ILE A 257 -26.45 5.90 -0.95
N ALA A 258 -25.24 6.29 -1.36
CA ALA A 258 -24.77 7.66 -1.23
C ALA A 258 -25.58 8.64 -2.12
N ASP A 259 -26.13 8.18 -3.24
CA ASP A 259 -26.97 8.97 -4.14
C ASP A 259 -28.48 8.88 -3.81
N ALA A 260 -28.88 7.97 -2.91
CA ALA A 260 -30.28 7.79 -2.53
C ALA A 260 -30.86 9.02 -1.80
N LYS A 261 -32.12 9.36 -2.14
CA LYS A 261 -32.92 10.44 -1.53
C LYS A 261 -33.66 9.96 -0.29
N ILE A 262 -32.90 9.54 0.72
CA ILE A 262 -33.39 9.03 2.01
C ILE A 262 -32.65 9.69 3.18
N ASN A 263 -33.01 9.34 4.41
CA ASN A 263 -32.40 9.91 5.62
C ASN A 263 -30.84 9.86 5.59
N PRO A 264 -30.15 11.01 5.71
CA PRO A 264 -28.68 11.10 5.75
C PRO A 264 -28.00 10.23 6.81
N ILE A 265 -28.58 10.09 8.00
CA ILE A 265 -28.04 9.24 9.07
C ILE A 265 -28.16 7.76 8.67
N TYR A 266 -29.25 7.37 7.99
CA TYR A 266 -29.38 6.02 7.46
C TYR A 266 -28.30 5.72 6.42
N LYS A 267 -28.05 6.65 5.48
CA LYS A 267 -27.00 6.52 4.46
C LYS A 267 -25.63 6.31 5.13
N LEU A 268 -25.30 7.14 6.12
CA LEU A 268 -24.05 7.07 6.88
C LEU A 268 -23.85 5.70 7.54
N LEU A 269 -24.88 5.22 8.24
CA LEU A 269 -24.84 3.93 8.94
C LEU A 269 -24.73 2.75 7.96
N PHE A 270 -25.42 2.83 6.83
CA PHE A 270 -25.38 1.78 5.82
C PHE A 270 -24.02 1.74 5.09
N GLU A 271 -23.48 2.91 4.70
CA GLU A 271 -22.11 3.01 4.17
C GLU A 271 -21.09 2.44 5.15
N ALA A 272 -21.21 2.73 6.45
CA ALA A 272 -20.31 2.21 7.47
C ALA A 272 -20.30 0.67 7.51
N LYS A 273 -21.46 0.03 7.33
CA LYS A 273 -21.56 -1.44 7.27
C LYS A 273 -20.93 -2.03 6.01
N ILE A 274 -21.08 -1.36 4.86
CA ILE A 274 -20.42 -1.80 3.64
C ILE A 274 -18.90 -1.70 3.82
N PHE A 275 -18.40 -0.55 4.29
CA PHE A 275 -16.97 -0.36 4.54
C PHE A 275 -16.41 -1.35 5.57
N GLU A 276 -17.15 -1.71 6.61
CA GLU A 276 -16.74 -2.75 7.55
C GLU A 276 -16.47 -4.09 6.85
N GLN A 277 -17.29 -4.49 5.88
CA GLN A 277 -17.03 -5.69 5.09
C GLN A 277 -15.82 -5.52 4.17
N MET A 278 -15.74 -4.39 3.46
CA MET A 278 -14.65 -4.14 2.53
C MET A 278 -13.27 -4.10 3.22
N LEU A 279 -13.21 -3.57 4.44
CA LEU A 279 -11.98 -3.50 5.23
C LEU A 279 -11.44 -4.87 5.67
N LYS A 280 -12.26 -5.93 5.67
CA LYS A 280 -11.80 -7.29 5.99
C LYS A 280 -10.82 -7.81 4.94
N ASN A 281 -11.09 -7.51 3.67
CA ASN A 281 -10.18 -7.80 2.56
C ASN A 281 -10.22 -6.64 1.54
N PRO A 282 -9.38 -5.60 1.69
CA PRO A 282 -9.42 -4.42 0.84
C PRO A 282 -9.12 -4.70 -0.64
N VAL A 283 -8.32 -5.73 -0.93
CA VAL A 283 -7.95 -6.09 -2.30
C VAL A 283 -9.11 -6.79 -2.99
N GLU A 284 -9.66 -7.84 -2.37
CA GLU A 284 -10.81 -8.58 -2.89
C GLU A 284 -12.03 -7.67 -3.05
N SER A 285 -12.33 -6.86 -2.04
CA SER A 285 -13.43 -5.89 -2.08
C SER A 285 -13.22 -4.73 -3.04
N SER A 286 -12.03 -4.61 -3.61
CA SER A 286 -11.61 -3.54 -4.50
C SER A 286 -11.53 -2.14 -3.87
N LEU A 287 -11.67 -2.04 -2.54
CA LEU A 287 -11.39 -0.81 -1.80
C LEU A 287 -9.95 -0.33 -2.02
N ALA A 288 -8.99 -1.25 -2.17
CA ALA A 288 -7.58 -0.93 -2.40
C ALA A 288 -7.35 -0.07 -3.67
N PHE A 289 -8.27 -0.14 -4.63
CA PHE A 289 -8.15 0.42 -5.97
C PHE A 289 -9.04 1.65 -6.23
N SER A 290 -9.81 2.10 -5.25
CA SER A 290 -10.58 3.36 -5.32
C SER A 290 -10.08 4.34 -4.25
N PRO A 291 -9.16 5.26 -4.60
CA PRO A 291 -8.71 6.33 -3.72
C PRO A 291 -9.86 7.11 -3.08
N SER A 292 -10.88 7.44 -3.88
CA SER A 292 -12.03 8.20 -3.39
C SER A 292 -12.84 7.41 -2.35
N ALA A 293 -13.01 6.09 -2.54
CA ALA A 293 -13.69 5.24 -1.54
C ALA A 293 -12.85 5.05 -0.27
N LYS A 294 -11.51 4.97 -0.38
CA LYS A 294 -10.61 4.92 0.79
C LYS A 294 -10.76 6.16 1.65
N GLU A 295 -10.74 7.35 1.03
CA GLU A 295 -10.92 8.62 1.74
C GLU A 295 -12.30 8.67 2.42
N ARG A 296 -13.35 8.30 1.67
CA ARG A 296 -14.74 8.22 2.17
C ARG A 296 -14.85 7.31 3.38
N CYS A 297 -14.21 6.14 3.36
CA CYS A 297 -14.22 5.17 4.45
C CYS A 297 -13.75 5.79 5.77
N SER A 298 -12.64 6.54 5.75
CA SER A 298 -12.10 7.22 6.94
C SER A 298 -13.10 8.20 7.56
N VAL A 299 -13.78 8.99 6.73
CA VAL A 299 -14.73 10.01 7.17
C VAL A 299 -16.01 9.35 7.72
N VAL A 300 -16.60 8.42 6.97
CA VAL A 300 -17.80 7.66 7.36
C VAL A 300 -17.57 6.94 8.69
N LYS A 301 -16.45 6.23 8.84
CA LYS A 301 -16.13 5.50 10.08
C LYS A 301 -15.99 6.43 11.29
N LYS A 302 -15.46 7.65 11.10
CA LYS A 302 -15.35 8.64 12.19
C LYS A 302 -16.73 9.16 12.60
N MET A 303 -17.56 9.55 11.63
CA MET A 303 -18.88 10.15 11.91
C MET A 303 -19.89 9.12 12.44
N ALA A 304 -19.85 7.88 11.94
CA ALA A 304 -20.78 6.83 12.35
C ALA A 304 -20.64 6.43 13.84
N ARG A 305 -19.49 6.67 14.49
CA ARG A 305 -19.26 6.33 15.91
C ARG A 305 -20.27 6.96 16.88
N GLY A 306 -20.85 8.09 16.52
CA GLY A 306 -21.83 8.80 17.34
C GLY A 306 -23.26 8.28 17.21
N PHE A 307 -23.51 7.28 16.36
CA PHE A 307 -24.84 6.83 16.00
C PHE A 307 -24.98 5.32 16.17
N ASN A 308 -26.19 4.88 16.46
CA ASN A 308 -26.59 3.48 16.50
C ASN A 308 -27.47 3.16 15.29
N ASP A 309 -27.68 1.87 15.00
CA ASP A 309 -28.48 1.39 13.87
C ASP A 309 -29.93 1.93 13.85
N TYR A 310 -30.47 2.36 15.00
CA TYR A 310 -31.80 2.94 15.12
C TYR A 310 -31.82 4.47 15.06
N SER A 311 -30.66 5.14 15.11
CA SER A 311 -30.56 6.60 15.25
C SER A 311 -31.25 7.35 14.12
N TRP A 312 -31.27 6.81 12.90
CA TRP A 312 -31.93 7.44 11.76
C TRP A 312 -33.45 7.65 11.96
N MET A 313 -34.10 6.89 12.84
CA MET A 313 -35.53 7.02 13.14
C MET A 313 -35.85 8.12 14.16
N PHE A 314 -34.91 8.41 15.08
CA PHE A 314 -35.21 9.17 16.29
C PHE A 314 -34.32 10.39 16.53
N GLU A 315 -33.22 10.53 15.80
CA GLU A 315 -32.35 11.70 15.93
C GLU A 315 -33.07 12.97 15.42
N PRO A 316 -32.82 14.13 16.05
CA PRO A 316 -33.47 15.37 15.67
C PRO A 316 -32.99 15.86 14.31
N GLN A 317 -33.84 16.62 13.63
CA GLN A 317 -33.56 17.15 12.28
C GLN A 317 -32.26 17.96 12.23
N SER A 318 -31.84 18.62 13.32
CA SER A 318 -30.57 19.34 13.38
C SER A 318 -29.35 18.44 13.14
N LYS A 319 -29.34 17.22 13.70
CA LYS A 319 -28.28 16.23 13.45
C LYS A 319 -28.36 15.65 12.05
N VAL A 320 -29.58 15.43 11.55
CA VAL A 320 -29.80 14.94 10.18
C VAL A 320 -29.22 15.94 9.17
N ASN A 321 -29.55 17.22 9.31
CA ASN A 321 -29.05 18.30 8.45
C ASN A 321 -27.53 18.45 8.53
N PHE A 322 -26.94 18.28 9.73
CA PHE A 322 -25.49 18.29 9.89
C PHE A 322 -24.81 17.15 9.12
N VAL A 323 -25.34 15.92 9.19
CA VAL A 323 -24.79 14.79 8.42
C VAL A 323 -24.95 15.04 6.91
N GLU A 324 -26.08 15.61 6.49
CA GLU A 324 -26.30 15.97 5.09
C GLU A 324 -25.28 17.00 4.58
N SER A 325 -25.05 18.08 5.31
CA SER A 325 -24.13 19.14 4.91
C SER A 325 -22.68 18.65 4.82
N GLU A 326 -22.26 17.82 5.79
CA GLU A 326 -20.89 17.34 5.87
C GLU A 326 -20.57 16.24 4.85
N LEU A 327 -21.52 15.34 4.56
CA LEU A 327 -21.23 14.13 3.79
C LEU A 327 -21.93 14.01 2.44
N TYR A 328 -23.05 14.70 2.26
CA TYR A 328 -23.95 14.47 1.13
C TYR A 328 -24.29 15.74 0.34
N SER A 329 -23.63 16.86 0.66
CA SER A 329 -23.75 18.14 -0.07
C SER A 329 -23.12 18.11 -1.46
N LYS A 330 -22.23 17.15 -1.72
CA LYS A 330 -21.60 16.94 -3.02
C LYS A 330 -21.98 15.57 -3.58
N PRO A 331 -22.13 15.44 -4.92
CA PRO A 331 -22.32 14.15 -5.56
C PRO A 331 -21.19 13.18 -5.22
N SER A 332 -21.53 11.91 -5.03
CA SER A 332 -20.56 10.87 -4.76
C SER A 332 -19.65 10.64 -5.98
N PRO A 333 -18.33 10.47 -5.79
CA PRO A 333 -17.46 9.98 -6.84
C PRO A 333 -17.94 8.62 -7.38
N LYS A 334 -17.58 8.32 -8.63
CA LYS A 334 -17.81 7.00 -9.25
C LYS A 334 -16.74 6.01 -8.82
N TYR A 335 -16.84 5.54 -7.57
CA TYR A 335 -15.90 4.59 -6.94
C TYR A 335 -15.72 3.29 -7.74
N GLU A 336 -16.80 2.75 -8.30
CA GLU A 336 -16.79 1.53 -9.11
C GLU A 336 -15.93 1.73 -10.37
N LEU A 337 -16.17 2.83 -11.08
CA LEU A 337 -15.44 3.19 -12.29
C LEU A 337 -13.96 3.46 -11.98
N GLU A 338 -13.67 4.18 -10.89
CA GLU A 338 -12.31 4.44 -10.42
C GLU A 338 -11.55 3.15 -10.12
N ALA A 339 -12.17 2.19 -9.42
CA ALA A 339 -11.57 0.90 -9.13
C ALA A 339 -11.30 0.07 -10.38
N MET A 340 -12.23 0.06 -11.34
CA MET A 340 -12.05 -0.64 -12.62
C MET A 340 -10.90 -0.04 -13.44
N ILE A 341 -10.83 1.29 -13.54
CA ILE A 341 -9.74 1.98 -14.24
C ILE A 341 -8.40 1.65 -13.57
N THR A 342 -8.32 1.70 -12.24
CA THR A 342 -7.09 1.42 -11.49
C THR A 342 -6.64 -0.03 -11.67
N LYS A 343 -7.55 -1.00 -11.58
CA LYS A 343 -7.24 -2.41 -11.86
C LYS A 343 -6.75 -2.61 -13.29
N LYS A 344 -7.38 -1.95 -14.27
CA LYS A 344 -6.94 -2.02 -15.67
C LYS A 344 -5.58 -1.35 -15.88
N ALA A 345 -5.30 -0.26 -15.18
CA ALA A 345 -4.00 0.41 -15.20
C ALA A 345 -2.90 -0.52 -14.68
N ILE A 346 -3.16 -1.25 -13.59
CA ILE A 346 -2.24 -2.26 -13.05
C ILE A 346 -1.99 -3.38 -14.06
N GLU A 347 -3.03 -3.87 -14.75
CA GLU A 347 -2.88 -4.89 -15.81
C GLU A 347 -1.99 -4.38 -16.95
N ILE A 348 -2.25 -3.19 -17.47
CA ILE A 348 -1.47 -2.58 -18.57
C ILE A 348 -0.03 -2.32 -18.13
N ALA A 349 0.17 -1.83 -16.90
CA ALA A 349 1.49 -1.58 -16.33
C ALA A 349 2.30 -2.88 -16.18
N ARG A 350 1.66 -3.99 -15.78
CA ARG A 350 2.30 -5.32 -15.73
C ARG A 350 2.75 -5.81 -17.10
N SER A 351 1.97 -5.55 -18.14
CA SER A 351 2.37 -5.88 -19.53
C SER A 351 3.47 -4.95 -20.05
N ASN A 352 3.69 -3.80 -19.42
CA ASN A 352 4.66 -2.78 -19.81
C ASN A 352 5.61 -2.43 -18.66
N PRO A 353 6.35 -3.41 -18.10
CA PRO A 353 7.23 -3.14 -16.98
C PRO A 353 8.34 -2.16 -17.38
N ILE A 354 8.78 -1.38 -16.40
CA ILE A 354 9.96 -0.52 -16.52
C ILE A 354 11.17 -1.34 -16.98
N GLN A 355 11.97 -0.77 -17.87
CA GLN A 355 13.15 -1.43 -18.41
C GLN A 355 14.40 -0.87 -17.77
N MET A 356 15.30 -1.74 -17.34
CA MET A 356 16.62 -1.32 -16.91
C MET A 356 17.41 -0.80 -18.12
N ILE A 357 17.99 0.38 -18.00
CA ILE A 357 18.72 1.07 -19.07
C ILE A 357 20.16 1.42 -18.69
N GLY A 358 20.51 1.32 -17.40
CA GLY A 358 21.83 1.68 -16.91
C GLY A 358 22.01 1.37 -15.42
N VAL A 359 23.20 1.68 -14.93
CA VAL A 359 23.57 1.67 -13.51
C VAL A 359 24.37 2.95 -13.24
N ALA A 360 24.16 3.58 -12.10
CA ALA A 360 25.00 4.71 -11.70
C ALA A 360 26.39 4.23 -11.26
N ASP A 361 27.44 4.98 -11.58
CA ASP A 361 28.79 4.69 -11.10
C ASP A 361 28.90 4.90 -9.57
N SER A 362 30.10 4.66 -9.03
CA SER A 362 30.39 4.82 -7.59
C SER A 362 30.25 6.26 -7.06
N LYS A 363 30.07 7.25 -7.94
CA LYS A 363 29.83 8.66 -7.63
C LYS A 363 28.39 9.11 -7.92
N GLY A 364 27.52 8.23 -8.43
CA GLY A 364 26.14 8.57 -8.79
C GLY A 364 25.97 9.07 -10.23
N ASN A 365 27.02 9.04 -11.07
CA ASN A 365 26.87 9.43 -12.47
C ASN A 365 26.22 8.30 -13.27
N PRO A 366 25.24 8.59 -14.13
CA PRO A 366 24.55 7.57 -14.90
C PRO A 366 25.45 6.93 -15.97
N VAL A 367 25.57 5.60 -15.96
CA VAL A 367 26.20 4.82 -17.03
C VAL A 367 25.11 4.04 -17.76
N LEU A 368 24.69 4.54 -18.92
CA LEU A 368 23.59 3.99 -19.69
C LEU A 368 24.09 3.02 -20.76
N PHE A 369 23.51 1.83 -20.81
CA PHE A 369 23.71 0.86 -21.89
C PHE A 369 22.56 0.86 -22.90
N LYS A 370 21.46 1.59 -22.60
CA LYS A 370 20.32 1.78 -23.50
C LYS A 370 19.80 3.21 -23.40
N GLN A 371 19.32 3.76 -24.52
CA GLN A 371 18.67 5.07 -24.53
C GLN A 371 17.29 5.00 -23.86
N PRO A 372 16.93 6.00 -23.03
CA PRO A 372 15.62 6.06 -22.41
C PRO A 372 14.51 6.31 -23.43
N SER A 373 13.37 5.64 -23.25
CA SER A 373 12.17 5.80 -24.06
C SER A 373 11.11 6.69 -23.41
N GLY A 374 11.24 6.95 -22.11
CA GLY A 374 10.30 7.73 -21.32
C GLY A 374 10.96 8.21 -20.04
N ALA A 375 10.15 8.53 -19.05
CA ALA A 375 10.64 8.99 -17.76
C ALA A 375 11.53 7.94 -17.08
N ILE A 376 12.44 8.44 -16.26
CA ILE A 376 13.47 7.70 -15.57
C ILE A 376 13.01 7.37 -14.16
N ARG A 377 13.30 6.15 -13.72
CA ARG A 377 13.17 5.74 -12.32
C ARG A 377 14.47 5.17 -11.80
N SER A 378 14.84 5.53 -10.57
CA SER A 378 16.01 4.97 -9.90
C SER A 378 15.90 5.18 -8.39
N VAL A 379 16.79 4.53 -7.64
CA VAL A 379 16.95 4.81 -6.21
C VAL A 379 17.69 6.14 -6.07
N ALA A 380 17.08 7.10 -5.39
CA ALA A 380 17.67 8.41 -5.15
C ALA A 380 18.59 8.39 -3.93
N ASP A 381 19.44 9.42 -3.79
CA ASP A 381 20.41 9.55 -2.68
C ASP A 381 19.79 9.44 -1.27
N ASP A 382 18.51 9.80 -1.14
CA ASP A 382 17.72 9.71 0.08
C ASP A 382 17.19 8.29 0.39
N GLY A 383 17.42 7.33 -0.51
CA GLY A 383 16.94 5.95 -0.39
C GLY A 383 15.50 5.75 -0.84
N SER A 384 14.90 6.70 -1.56
CA SER A 384 13.58 6.55 -2.17
C SER A 384 13.66 6.02 -3.61
N PHE A 385 12.67 5.25 -4.05
CA PHE A 385 12.53 4.90 -5.47
C PHE A 385 11.76 6.02 -6.18
N SER A 386 12.50 6.87 -6.89
CA SER A 386 12.02 8.16 -7.41
C SER A 386 11.85 8.16 -8.93
N ARG A 387 10.98 9.05 -9.43
CA ARG A 387 10.70 9.28 -10.85
C ARG A 387 11.16 10.69 -11.28
N ALA A 388 11.76 10.80 -12.46
CA ALA A 388 12.03 12.08 -13.11
C ALA A 388 11.82 11.98 -14.63
N GLU A 389 11.52 13.10 -15.29
CA GLU A 389 11.32 13.10 -16.76
C GLU A 389 12.59 12.75 -17.54
N THR A 390 13.76 13.13 -17.02
CA THR A 390 15.05 12.92 -17.66
C THR A 390 16.12 12.54 -16.63
N VAL A 391 17.20 11.89 -17.07
CA VAL A 391 18.24 11.31 -16.19
C VAL A 391 18.97 12.39 -15.37
N ASP A 392 19.18 13.56 -15.96
CA ASP A 392 19.81 14.75 -15.37
C ASP A 392 18.98 15.40 -14.26
N LYS A 393 17.69 15.08 -14.17
CA LYS A 393 16.76 15.64 -13.17
C LYS A 393 16.57 14.75 -11.94
N ILE A 394 17.18 13.57 -11.91
CA ILE A 394 17.14 12.67 -10.75
C ILE A 394 18.52 12.62 -10.09
N LYS A 395 18.55 12.81 -8.77
CA LYS A 395 19.77 12.60 -7.97
C LYS A 395 19.90 11.13 -7.63
N ILE A 396 20.58 10.40 -8.50
CA ILE A 396 20.69 8.94 -8.46
C ILE A 396 21.70 8.53 -7.39
N ALA A 397 21.31 7.60 -6.52
CA ALA A 397 22.22 7.03 -5.56
C ALA A 397 23.38 6.33 -6.27
N PRO A 398 24.63 6.45 -5.78
CA PRO A 398 25.74 5.69 -6.30
C PRO A 398 25.41 4.21 -6.41
N LEU A 399 25.81 3.56 -7.51
CA LEU A 399 25.57 2.14 -7.79
C LEU A 399 24.12 1.77 -8.12
N ALA A 400 23.17 2.71 -8.06
CA ALA A 400 21.75 2.39 -8.23
C ALA A 400 21.42 1.95 -9.67
N PRO A 401 20.49 1.00 -9.82
CA PRO A 401 19.97 0.62 -11.13
C PRO A 401 19.07 1.75 -11.68
N ILE A 402 19.19 2.02 -12.98
CA ILE A 402 18.45 3.07 -13.68
C ILE A 402 17.45 2.43 -14.62
N PHE A 403 16.20 2.86 -14.56
CA PHE A 403 15.09 2.34 -15.34
C PHE A 403 14.46 3.42 -16.21
N SER A 404 13.90 3.02 -17.35
CA SER A 404 13.04 3.84 -18.20
C SER A 404 11.64 3.25 -18.23
N GLU A 405 10.64 4.13 -18.16
CA GLU A 405 9.25 3.80 -18.48
C GLU A 405 9.15 3.47 -19.98
N LYS A 406 8.36 2.43 -20.33
CA LYS A 406 8.01 2.12 -21.72
C LYS A 406 6.87 3.00 -22.24
N ILE A 407 5.89 3.20 -21.37
CA ILE A 407 4.73 4.07 -21.54
C ILE A 407 4.54 4.83 -20.24
N SER A 408 4.11 6.08 -20.32
CA SER A 408 3.93 6.91 -19.11
C SER A 408 2.72 6.44 -18.31
N SER A 409 2.71 6.75 -17.01
CA SER A 409 1.58 6.45 -16.13
C SER A 409 0.30 7.15 -16.61
N ASP A 410 0.40 8.36 -17.18
CA ASP A 410 -0.73 9.07 -17.80
C ASP A 410 -1.28 8.33 -19.03
N GLU A 411 -0.41 7.79 -19.88
CA GLU A 411 -0.83 6.99 -21.03
C GLU A 411 -1.52 5.69 -20.59
N ILE A 412 -1.02 5.05 -19.52
CA ILE A 412 -1.64 3.87 -18.91
C ILE A 412 -3.05 4.21 -18.43
N VAL A 413 -3.24 5.31 -17.70
CA VAL A 413 -4.56 5.76 -17.24
C VAL A 413 -5.49 6.04 -18.41
N ARG A 414 -5.01 6.70 -19.47
CA ARG A 414 -5.79 6.97 -20.68
C ARG A 414 -6.30 5.68 -21.34
N LYS A 415 -5.40 4.71 -21.59
CA LYS A 415 -5.75 3.41 -22.17
C LYS A 415 -6.72 2.62 -21.28
N SER A 416 -6.55 2.74 -19.96
CA SER A 416 -7.43 2.11 -18.98
C SER A 416 -8.85 2.68 -19.07
N LYS A 417 -9.00 4.00 -19.16
CA LYS A 417 -10.30 4.65 -19.35
C LYS A 417 -10.98 4.26 -20.66
N GLU A 418 -10.21 4.08 -21.73
CA GLU A 418 -10.75 3.63 -23.03
C GLU A 418 -11.22 2.18 -23.00
N SER A 419 -10.62 1.34 -22.15
CA SER A 419 -10.96 -0.09 -22.03
C SER A 419 -12.17 -0.38 -21.14
N VAL A 420 -12.58 0.59 -20.31
CA VAL A 420 -13.66 0.45 -19.32
C VAL A 420 -14.96 1.14 -19.80
N LYS A 421 -14.89 1.91 -20.89
CA LYS A 421 -16.07 2.40 -21.61
C LYS A 421 -16.70 1.27 -22.42
#